data_AF-A0A383B6L5-F1
#
_entry.id   AF-A0A383B6L5-F1
#
_cell.length_a   1.000
_cell.length_b   1.000
_cell.length_c   1.000
_cell.angle_alpha   90.00
_cell.angle_beta   90.00
_cell.angle_gamma   90.00
#
_symmetry.space_group_name_H-M   'P 1'
#
loop_
_entity.id
_entity.type
_entity.pdbx_description
1 polymer ?
#
loop_
_entity_poly.entity_id
_entity_poly.type
_entity_poly.pdbx_seq_one_letter_code
_entity_poly.pdbx_strand_id
1 'polypeptide(L)'
;MLLVLREKGKYASATQNRRIVWSKIIWPLILEIDDVVFTLKQYQKKRDDVCHENNLKISDMSRGLVSLVQKGVIIKENNMYSIHYRIIPYMRVKADCDYATAINETRMK
;
A
#
# COMPACT_ATOMS: atom_id res chain seq x y z
N MET A 1 19.56 -20.10 -25.36
CA MET A 1 19.68 -18.80 -24.69
C MET A 1 18.97 -18.90 -23.34
N LEU A 2 19.72 -19.09 -22.25
CA LEU A 2 19.16 -19.20 -20.89
C LEU A 2 18.86 -17.79 -20.37
N LEU A 3 17.57 -17.44 -20.25
CA LEU A 3 17.13 -16.25 -19.51
C LEU A 3 17.38 -16.51 -18.02
N VAL A 4 18.55 -16.08 -17.53
CA VAL A 4 18.79 -15.98 -16.09
C VAL A 4 17.85 -14.90 -15.54
N LEU A 5 16.80 -15.31 -14.85
CA LEU A 5 15.97 -14.43 -14.02
C LEU A 5 16.87 -13.86 -12.91
N ARG A 6 17.51 -12.71 -13.18
CA ARG A 6 18.27 -11.99 -12.15
C ARG A 6 17.30 -11.65 -11.01
N GLU A 7 17.59 -12.18 -9.83
CA GLU A 7 16.83 -11.83 -8.62
C GLU A 7 16.82 -10.31 -8.45
N LYS A 8 15.63 -9.74 -8.20
CA LYS A 8 15.51 -8.30 -7.98
C LYS A 8 16.30 -7.93 -6.73
N GLY A 9 17.15 -6.90 -6.86
CA GLY A 9 17.86 -6.34 -5.72
C GLY A 9 16.90 -5.83 -4.64
N LYS A 10 17.34 -5.84 -3.38
CA LYS A 10 16.55 -5.51 -2.18
C LYS A 10 15.68 -4.25 -2.32
N TYR A 11 16.24 -3.18 -2.88
CA TYR A 11 15.53 -1.91 -3.07
C TYR A 11 14.40 -1.98 -4.10
N ALA A 12 14.62 -2.71 -5.20
CA ALA A 12 13.60 -2.92 -6.23
C ALA A 12 12.43 -3.74 -5.68
N SER A 13 12.73 -4.81 -4.94
CA SER A 13 11.73 -5.65 -4.27
C SER A 13 10.91 -4.87 -3.25
N ALA A 14 11.54 -4.04 -2.41
CA ALA A 14 10.83 -3.20 -1.45
C ALA A 14 9.90 -2.18 -2.14
N THR A 15 10.34 -1.60 -3.26
CA THR A 15 9.53 -0.66 -4.05
C THR A 15 8.33 -1.35 -4.68
N GLN A 16 8.53 -2.55 -5.23
CA GLN A 16 7.44 -3.36 -5.77
C GLN A 16 6.42 -3.72 -4.68
N ASN A 17 6.88 -4.14 -3.49
CA ASN A 17 5.98 -4.45 -2.39
C ASN A 17 5.14 -3.23 -1.97
N ARG A 18 5.74 -2.03 -1.89
CA ARG A 18 4.98 -0.79 -1.62
C ARG A 18 3.92 -0.50 -2.69
N ARG A 19 4.29 -0.62 -3.97
CA ARG A 19 3.36 -0.41 -5.09
C ARG A 19 2.17 -1.36 -5.03
N ILE A 20 2.42 -2.64 -4.77
CA ILE A 20 1.36 -3.66 -4.69
C ILE A 20 0.46 -3.37 -3.47
N VAL A 21 1.05 -3.16 -2.29
CA VAL A 21 0.28 -2.88 -1.08
C VAL A 21 -0.59 -1.64 -1.25
N TRP A 22 -0.06 -0.57 -1.84
CA TRP A 22 -0.84 0.63 -2.11
C TRP A 22 -1.99 0.35 -3.10
N SER A 23 -1.66 -0.11 -4.31
CA SER A 23 -2.62 -0.22 -5.42
C SER A 23 -3.65 -1.35 -5.27
N LYS A 24 -3.27 -2.49 -4.68
CA LYS A 24 -4.15 -3.66 -4.58
C LYS A 24 -4.83 -3.82 -3.23
N ILE A 25 -4.26 -3.25 -2.16
CA ILE A 25 -4.76 -3.48 -0.80
C ILE A 25 -5.30 -2.18 -0.20
N ILE A 26 -4.44 -1.19 0.05
CA ILE A 26 -4.82 -0.02 0.84
C ILE A 26 -5.77 0.91 0.09
N TRP A 27 -5.43 1.31 -1.15
CA TRP A 27 -6.28 2.23 -1.90
C TRP A 27 -7.68 1.67 -2.15
N PRO A 28 -7.82 0.40 -2.62
CA PRO A 28 -9.14 -0.22 -2.72
C PRO A 28 -9.86 -0.35 -1.37
N LEU A 29 -9.14 -0.67 -0.28
CA LEU A 29 -9.75 -0.77 1.05
C LEU A 29 -10.34 0.57 1.51
N ILE A 30 -9.60 1.66 1.36
CA ILE A 30 -10.04 3.03 1.70
C ILE A 30 -11.30 3.41 0.92
N LEU A 31 -11.33 3.10 -0.38
CA LEU A 31 -12.50 3.36 -1.22
C LEU A 31 -13.70 2.46 -0.88
N GLU A 32 -13.45 1.23 -0.43
CA GLU A 32 -14.48 0.26 -0.03
C GLU A 32 -15.15 0.67 1.29
N ILE A 33 -14.38 1.15 2.26
CA ILE A 33 -14.89 1.58 3.57
C ILE A 33 -15.38 3.03 3.60
N ASP A 34 -15.05 3.82 2.56
CA ASP A 34 -15.36 5.25 2.44
C ASP A 34 -14.87 6.08 3.66
N ASP A 35 -13.71 5.67 4.20
CA ASP A 35 -13.08 6.26 5.39
C ASP A 35 -11.57 6.36 5.16
N VAL A 36 -10.97 7.42 5.71
CA VAL A 36 -9.52 7.66 5.67
C VAL A 36 -8.76 6.78 6.66
N VAL A 37 -9.47 6.13 7.58
CA VAL A 37 -8.93 5.26 8.65
C VAL A 37 -9.35 3.81 8.44
N PHE A 38 -8.42 2.88 8.65
CA PHE A 38 -8.70 1.44 8.69
C PHE A 38 -7.97 0.75 9.84
N THR A 39 -8.53 -0.34 10.32
CA THR A 39 -7.94 -1.19 11.35
C THR A 39 -6.95 -2.19 10.77
N LEU A 40 -6.05 -2.72 11.60
CA LEU A 40 -5.17 -3.83 11.20
C LEU A 40 -5.96 -5.04 10.67
N LYS A 41 -7.12 -5.34 11.27
CA LYS A 41 -7.95 -6.48 10.86
C LYS A 41 -8.53 -6.29 9.46
N GLN A 42 -9.02 -5.09 9.14
CA GLN A 42 -9.48 -4.76 7.79
C GLN A 42 -8.36 -4.89 6.76
N TYR A 43 -7.17 -4.38 7.08
CA TYR A 43 -6.00 -4.55 6.23
C TYR A 43 -5.63 -6.03 6.03
N GLN A 44 -5.56 -6.81 7.12
CA GLN A 44 -5.19 -8.23 7.05
C GLN A 44 -6.16 -9.03 6.20
N LYS A 45 -7.47 -8.80 6.36
CA LYS A 45 -8.50 -9.44 5.54
C LYS A 45 -8.26 -9.16 4.05
N LYS A 46 -8.22 -7.87 3.65
CA LYS A 46 -8.01 -7.48 2.24
C LYS A 46 -6.67 -7.99 1.70
N ARG A 47 -5.60 -7.95 2.51
CA ARG A 47 -4.27 -8.47 2.15
C ARG A 47 -4.33 -9.96 1.86
N ASP A 48 -5.00 -10.74 2.70
CA ASP A 48 -5.03 -12.19 2.59
C ASP A 48 -5.80 -12.62 1.34
N ASP A 49 -6.93 -11.95 1.05
CA ASP A 49 -7.69 -12.13 -0.20
C ASP A 49 -6.81 -11.83 -1.43
N VAL A 50 -6.16 -10.66 -1.46
CA VAL A 50 -5.25 -10.27 -2.56
C VAL A 50 -4.06 -11.21 -2.69
N CYS A 51 -3.49 -11.68 -1.57
CA CYS A 51 -2.37 -12.61 -1.59
C CYS A 51 -2.76 -13.96 -2.16
N HIS A 52 -3.93 -14.48 -1.79
CA HIS A 52 -4.47 -15.72 -2.31
C HIS A 52 -4.73 -15.62 -3.82
N GLU A 53 -5.43 -14.57 -4.28
CA GLU A 53 -5.78 -14.38 -5.69
C GLU A 53 -4.56 -14.17 -6.60
N ASN A 54 -3.48 -13.59 -6.08
CA ASN A 54 -2.33 -13.17 -6.88
C ASN A 54 -1.06 -13.99 -6.61
N ASN A 55 -1.16 -15.06 -5.82
CA ASN A 55 -0.03 -15.89 -5.36
C ASN A 55 1.13 -15.05 -4.78
N LEU A 56 0.79 -14.09 -3.90
CA LEU A 56 1.74 -13.21 -3.24
C LEU A 56 2.07 -13.70 -1.83
N LYS A 57 3.29 -13.44 -1.37
CA LYS A 57 3.70 -13.76 0.00
C LYS A 57 3.15 -12.71 0.97
N ILE A 58 2.40 -13.17 1.98
CA ILE A 58 1.90 -12.33 3.08
C ILE A 58 3.04 -11.54 3.75
N SER A 59 4.21 -12.15 3.93
CA SER A 59 5.38 -11.50 4.54
C SER A 59 5.95 -10.35 3.70
N ASP A 60 5.83 -10.41 2.36
CA ASP A 60 6.23 -9.32 1.46
C ASP A 60 5.26 -8.14 1.56
N MET A 61 3.95 -8.42 1.60
CA MET A 61 2.93 -7.38 1.75
C MET A 61 3.00 -6.73 3.13
N SER A 62 3.26 -7.52 4.18
CA SER A 62 3.44 -6.98 5.53
C SER A 62 4.66 -6.04 5.61
N ARG A 63 5.77 -6.39 4.94
CA ARG A 63 6.93 -5.49 4.78
C ARG A 63 6.59 -4.25 3.94
N GLY A 64 5.74 -4.39 2.92
CA GLY A 64 5.25 -3.28 2.11
C GLY A 64 4.48 -2.24 2.93
N LEU A 65 3.55 -2.68 3.80
CA LEU A 65 2.82 -1.79 4.71
C LEU A 65 3.76 -1.05 5.65
N VAL A 66 4.68 -1.77 6.31
CA VAL A 66 5.69 -1.14 7.19
C VAL A 66 6.50 -0.09 6.43
N SER A 67 6.87 -0.39 5.19
CA SER A 67 7.62 0.54 4.36
C SER A 67 6.80 1.75 3.91
N LEU A 68 5.48 1.63 3.72
CA LEU A 68 4.60 2.78 3.47
C LEU A 68 4.46 3.67 4.70
N VAL A 69 4.42 3.08 5.91
CA VAL A 69 4.45 3.83 7.17
C VAL A 69 5.75 4.62 7.31
N GLN A 70 6.90 3.99 7.03
CA GLN A 70 8.20 4.66 7.03
C GLN A 70 8.31 5.79 5.98
N LYS A 71 7.46 5.79 4.94
CA LYS A 71 7.41 6.85 3.92
C LYS A 71 6.40 7.95 4.26
N GLY A 72 5.63 7.82 5.34
CA GLY A 72 4.61 8.79 5.75
C GLY A 72 3.33 8.75 4.92
N VAL A 73 3.20 7.81 3.96
CA VAL A 73 1.97 7.61 3.16
C VAL A 73 0.85 7.09 4.03
N ILE A 74 1.21 6.23 4.98
CA ILE A 74 0.32 5.68 5.99
C ILE A 74 0.81 6.12 7.36
N ILE A 75 -0.12 6.60 8.18
CA ILE A 75 0.14 6.95 9.57
C ILE A 75 -0.41 5.80 10.42
N LYS A 76 0.37 5.32 11.40
CA LYS A 76 -0.05 4.24 12.29
C LYS A 76 -0.22 4.80 13.69
N GLU A 77 -1.39 4.58 14.28
CA GLU A 77 -1.71 4.90 15.66
C GLU A 77 -2.34 3.67 16.32
N ASN A 78 -1.60 3.05 17.25
CA ASN A 78 -2.00 1.79 17.90
C ASN A 78 -2.35 0.70 16.87
N ASN A 79 -3.64 0.34 16.79
CA ASN A 79 -4.18 -0.68 15.89
C ASN A 79 -4.94 -0.09 14.69
N MET A 80 -4.85 1.22 14.51
CA MET A 80 -5.42 1.95 13.39
C MET A 80 -4.32 2.46 12.47
N TYR A 81 -4.70 2.61 11.22
CA TYR A 81 -3.90 3.18 10.16
C TYR A 81 -4.74 4.22 9.45
N SER A 82 -4.12 5.30 8.98
CA SER A 82 -4.79 6.31 8.18
C SER A 82 -3.93 6.73 7.00
N ILE A 83 -4.59 7.20 5.92
CA ILE A 83 -3.87 7.82 4.80
C ILE A 83 -3.41 9.23 5.17
N HIS A 84 -2.30 9.67 4.59
CA HIS A 84 -1.83 11.05 4.74
C HIS A 84 -2.88 12.07 4.27
N TYR A 85 -3.01 13.20 4.97
CA TYR A 85 -4.09 14.17 4.74
C TYR A 85 -4.16 14.71 3.31
N ARG A 86 -3.02 14.83 2.62
CA ARG A 86 -2.96 15.27 1.20
C ARG A 86 -3.59 14.30 0.21
N ILE A 87 -3.81 13.05 0.61
CA ILE A 87 -4.44 12.02 -0.22
C ILE A 87 -5.97 12.04 -0.05
N ILE A 88 -6.49 12.60 1.04
CA ILE A 88 -7.95 12.66 1.33
C ILE A 88 -8.78 13.27 0.19
N PRO A 89 -8.35 14.36 -0.49
CA PRO A 89 -9.09 14.90 -1.64
C PRO A 89 -9.32 13.87 -2.75
N TYR A 90 -8.33 13.01 -3.02
CA TYR A 90 -8.44 11.95 -4.03
C TYR A 90 -9.49 10.91 -3.64
N MET A 91 -9.57 10.56 -2.35
CA MET A 91 -10.56 9.60 -1.84
C MET A 91 -11.98 10.18 -1.97
N ARG A 92 -12.18 11.43 -1.57
CA ARG A 92 -13.49 12.10 -1.58
C ARG A 92 -14.13 12.17 -2.96
N VAL A 93 -13.31 12.31 -4.00
CA VAL A 93 -13.78 12.34 -5.39
C VAL A 93 -13.62 10.98 -6.09
N LYS A 94 -13.22 9.94 -5.36
CA LYS A 94 -12.94 8.58 -5.87
C LYS A 94 -12.00 8.59 -7.09
N ALA A 95 -11.05 9.51 -7.11
CA ALA A 95 -10.04 9.61 -8.16
C ALA A 95 -9.08 8.42 -8.11
N ASP A 96 -8.46 8.12 -9.25
CA ASP A 96 -7.31 7.23 -9.23
C ASP A 96 -6.15 7.90 -8.47
N CYS A 97 -5.50 7.15 -7.59
CA CYS A 97 -4.36 7.60 -6.81
C CYS A 97 -3.34 6.47 -6.81
N ASP A 98 -2.43 6.50 -7.77
CA ASP A 98 -1.37 5.51 -7.86
C ASP A 98 -0.29 5.73 -6.79
N TYR A 99 0.63 4.78 -6.66
CA TYR A 99 1.69 4.87 -5.66
C TYR A 99 2.61 6.09 -5.87
N ALA A 100 2.84 6.49 -7.12
CA ALA A 100 3.71 7.62 -7.43
C ALA A 100 3.06 8.94 -6.96
N THR A 101 1.77 9.10 -7.24
CA THR A 101 0.94 10.21 -6.78
C THR A 101 0.91 10.27 -5.27
N ALA A 102 0.59 9.16 -4.59
CA ALA A 102 0.56 9.11 -3.13
C ALA A 102 1.89 9.51 -2.48
N ILE A 103 3.02 9.12 -3.07
CA ILE A 103 4.37 9.48 -2.60
C ILE A 103 4.71 10.95 -2.87
N ASN A 104 4.32 11.46 -4.04
CA ASN A 104 4.56 12.86 -4.38
C ASN A 104 3.78 13.78 -3.45
N GLU A 105 2.49 13.49 -3.26
CA GLU A 105 1.62 14.24 -2.36
C GLU A 105 2.18 14.28 -0.93
N THR A 106 2.63 13.14 -0.40
CA THR A 106 3.22 13.09 0.96
C THR A 106 4.52 13.87 1.12
N ARG A 107 5.27 14.08 0.04
CA ARG A 107 6.58 14.75 0.09
C ARG A 107 6.49 16.26 -0.08
N MET A 108 5.39 16.75 -0.64
CA MET A 108 5.19 18.18 -0.83
C MET A 108 5.01 18.84 0.55
N LYS A 109 5.80 19.90 0.80
CA LYS A 109 5.76 20.68 2.04
C LYS A 109 4.52 21.57 2.09
#